data_AF-A0A9W6YCD4-F1
#
_entry.id   AF-A0A9W6YCD4-F1
#
_cell.length_a   1.000
_cell.length_b   1.000
_cell.length_c   1.000
_cell.angle_alpha   90.00
_cell.angle_beta   90.00
_cell.angle_gamma   90.00
#
_symmetry.space_group_name_H-M   'P 1'
#
loop_
_entity.id
_entity.type
_entity.pdbx_description
1 polymer ?
#
loop_
_entity_poly.entity_id
_entity_poly.type
_entity_poly.pdbx_seq_one_letter_code
_entity_poly.pdbx_strand_id
1 'polypeptide(L)' 'MALDWLAAAGLTLKLKNCVFAAESMEYLGHTLSADGVQPVDRLIKAVEAFGSIAAPLAKLLKKDAEWCWTE' A
#
# COMPACT_ATOMS: atom_id res chain seq x y z
N MET A 1 -14.48 9.62 -24.61
CA MET A 1 -14.36 8.68 -23.47
C MET A 1 -13.29 9.18 -22.50
N ALA A 2 -13.20 8.65 -21.28
CA ALA A 2 -12.30 9.17 -20.23
C ALA A 2 -10.83 9.33 -20.66
N LEU A 3 -10.34 8.47 -21.55
CA LEU A 3 -8.98 8.54 -22.09
C LEU A 3 -8.73 9.79 -22.94
N ASP A 4 -9.74 10.24 -23.70
CA ASP A 4 -9.64 11.44 -24.55
C ASP A 4 -9.50 12.71 -23.72
N TRP A 5 -10.15 12.75 -22.55
CA TRP A 5 -10.07 13.88 -21.63
C TRP A 5 -8.70 13.97 -20.96
N LEU A 6 -8.12 12.84 -20.58
CA LEU A 6 -6.75 12.79 -20.04
C LEU A 6 -5.74 13.31 -21.07
N ALA A 7 -5.88 12.89 -22.33
CA ALA A 7 -5.04 13.37 -23.41
C ALA A 7 -5.20 14.89 -23.66
N ALA A 8 -6.44 15.39 -23.66
CA ALA A 8 -6.72 16.82 -23.81
C ALA A 8 -6.14 17.67 -22.67
N ALA A 9 -6.03 17.11 -21.46
CA ALA A 9 -5.40 17.73 -20.31
C ALA A 9 -3.85 17.62 -20.30
N GLY A 10 -3.24 17.01 -21.32
CA GLY A 10 -1.79 16.79 -21.39
C GLY A 10 -1.27 15.73 -20.40
N LEU A 11 -2.15 14.87 -19.89
CA LEU A 11 -1.78 13.78 -18.98
C LEU A 11 -1.48 12.49 -19.74
N THR A 12 -0.40 11.82 -19.36
CA THR A 12 0.00 10.53 -19.92
C THR A 12 -0.18 9.41 -18.91
N LEU A 13 -0.60 8.23 -19.37
CA LEU A 13 -0.75 7.04 -18.55
C LEU A 13 0.42 6.07 -18.72
N LYS A 14 0.81 5.42 -17.62
CA LYS A 14 1.76 4.32 -17.66
C LYS A 14 1.02 3.01 -17.90
N LEU A 15 0.95 2.57 -19.16
CA LEU A 15 0.13 1.40 -19.56
C LEU A 15 0.36 0.15 -18.70
N LYS A 16 1.60 -0.11 -18.26
CA LYS A 16 1.92 -1.26 -17.41
C LYS A 16 1.23 -1.27 -16.03
N ASN A 17 0.72 -0.13 -15.59
CA ASN A 17 0.00 0.03 -14.33
C ASN A 17 -1.52 0.17 -14.55
N CYS A 18 -1.99 0.20 -15.80
CA CYS A 18 -3.39 0.36 -16.12
C CYS A 18 -4.06 -1.01 -16.20
N VAL A 19 -5.26 -1.10 -15.62
CA VAL A 19 -6.13 -2.27 -15.71
C VAL A 19 -7.48 -1.79 -16.23
N PHE A 20 -8.01 -2.45 -17.26
CA PHE A 20 -9.26 -2.08 -17.91
C PHE A 20 -10.19 -3.29 -17.98
N ALA A 21 -11.49 -3.04 -17.85
CA ALA A 21 -12.54 -4.06 -17.98
C ALA A 21 -12.27 -5.35 -17.17
N ALA A 22 -11.67 -5.21 -15.99
CA ALA A 22 -11.37 -6.33 -15.10
C ALA A 22 -12.50 -6.51 -14.08
N GLU A 23 -12.79 -7.77 -13.74
CA GLU A 23 -13.76 -8.13 -12.70
C GLU A 23 -13.24 -7.85 -11.27
N SER A 24 -11.91 -7.77 -11.13
CA SER A 24 -11.23 -7.40 -9.90
C SER A 24 -9.91 -6.66 -10.17
N MET A 25 -9.54 -5.69 -9.32
CA MET A 25 -8.25 -4.99 -9.39
C MET A 25 -7.79 -4.45 -8.03
N GLU A 26 -6.48 -4.34 -7.82
CA GLU A 26 -5.91 -3.60 -6.69
C GLU A 26 -5.86 -2.09 -7.01
N TYR A 27 -6.43 -1.26 -6.14
CA TYR A 27 -6.37 0.19 -6.21
C TYR A 27 -6.23 0.79 -4.80
N LEU A 28 -5.19 1.61 -4.59
CA LEU A 28 -4.90 2.31 -3.32
C LEU A 28 -4.89 1.40 -2.08
N GLY A 29 -4.39 0.18 -2.21
CA GLY A 29 -4.33 -0.78 -1.09
C GLY A 29 -5.64 -1.53 -0.83
N HIS A 30 -6.60 -1.42 -1.75
CA HIS A 30 -7.84 -2.18 -1.73
C HIS A 30 -7.97 -3.07 -2.97
N THR A 31 -8.60 -4.22 -2.80
CA THR A 31 -9.16 -5.02 -3.88
C THR A 31 -10.57 -4.51 -4.16
N LEU A 32 -10.83 -4.11 -5.41
CA LEU A 32 -12.15 -3.75 -5.91
C LEU A 32 -12.71 -4.95 -6.66
N SER A 33 -13.90 -5.44 -6.30
CA SER A 33 -14.59 -6.52 -7.01
C SER A 33 -16.12 -6.34 -6.95
N ALA A 34 -16.86 -7.29 -7.51
CA ALA A 34 -18.33 -7.34 -7.38
C ALA A 34 -18.80 -7.45 -5.91
N ASP A 35 -17.95 -8.00 -5.03
CA ASP A 35 -18.21 -8.12 -3.58
C ASP A 35 -17.96 -6.81 -2.81
N GLY A 36 -17.52 -5.77 -3.52
CA GLY A 36 -17.27 -4.43 -2.98
C GLY A 36 -15.78 -4.09 -2.86
N VAL A 37 -15.45 -3.32 -1.83
CA VAL A 37 -14.08 -2.83 -1.56
C VAL A 37 -13.53 -3.57 -0.36
N GLN A 38 -12.43 -4.30 -0.55
CA GLN A 38 -11.78 -5.07 0.51
C GLN A 38 -10.31 -4.66 0.66
N PRO A 39 -9.70 -4.72 1.85
CA PRO A 39 -8.26 -4.48 1.97
C PRO A 39 -7.47 -5.59 1.29
N VAL A 40 -6.32 -5.27 0.70
CA VAL A 40 -5.44 -6.28 0.12
C VAL A 40 -4.80 -7.13 1.23
N ASP A 41 -4.86 -8.46 1.10
CA ASP A 41 -4.32 -9.43 2.07
C ASP A 41 -2.89 -9.14 2.54
N ARG A 42 -2.01 -8.69 1.63
CA ARG A 42 -0.61 -8.38 1.97
C ARG A 42 -0.51 -7.23 2.97
N LEU A 43 -1.42 -6.26 2.90
CA LEU A 43 -1.45 -5.12 3.82
C LEU A 43 -2.04 -5.54 5.17
N ILE A 44 -3.04 -6.42 5.18
CA ILE A 44 -3.58 -7.02 6.41
C ILE A 44 -2.47 -7.75 7.16
N LYS A 45 -1.75 -8.66 6.48
CA LYS A 45 -0.63 -9.43 7.06
C LYS A 45 0.48 -8.52 7.59
N ALA A 46 0.77 -7.42 6.90
CA ALA A 46 1.78 -6.46 7.35
C ALA A 46 1.38 -5.79 8.68
N VAL A 47 0.10 -5.45 8.84
CA VAL A 47 -0.43 -4.89 10.10
C VAL A 47 -0.43 -5.94 11.22
N GLU A 48 -0.85 -7.17 10.93
CA GLU A 48 -0.83 -8.27 11.90
C GLU A 48 0.59 -8.55 12.43
N ALA A 49 1.58 -8.55 11.54
CA ALA A 49 2.98 -8.78 11.90
C ALA A 49 3.68 -7.55 12.50
N PHE A 50 3.07 -6.36 12.40
CA PHE A 50 3.72 -5.08 12.73
C PHE A 50 4.26 -5.05 14.16
N GLY A 51 3.49 -5.56 15.13
CA GLY A 51 3.91 -5.58 16.53
C GLY A 51 5.22 -6.35 16.74
N SER A 52 5.35 -7.52 16.12
CA SER A 52 6.56 -8.35 16.20
C SER A 52 7.74 -7.71 15.49
N ILE A 53 7.50 -7.11 14.32
CA ILE A 53 8.54 -6.43 13.53
C ILE A 53 9.05 -5.18 14.25
N ALA A 54 8.15 -4.38 14.81
CA ALA A 54 8.47 -3.12 15.47
C ALA A 54 8.93 -3.31 16.92
N ALA A 55 8.75 -4.49 17.52
CA ALA A 55 9.10 -4.75 18.92
C ALA A 55 10.54 -4.37 19.32
N PRO A 56 11.60 -4.66 18.53
CA PRO A 56 12.95 -4.22 18.87
C PRO A 56 13.07 -2.70 18.93
N LEU A 57 12.47 -1.98 17.97
CA LEU A 57 12.49 -0.52 17.92
C LEU A 57 11.66 0.10 19.06
N ALA A 58 10.51 -0.49 19.37
CA ALA A 58 9.67 -0.04 20.48
C ALA A 58 10.38 -0.15 21.84
N LYS A 59 11.29 -1.13 22.01
CA LYS A 59 12.12 -1.24 23.23
C LYS A 59 13.11 -0.08 23.37
N LEU A 60 13.61 0.47 22.26
CA LEU A 60 14.53 1.62 22.26
C LEU A 60 13.86 2.92 22.70
N LEU A 61 12.53 2.98 22.70
CA LEU A 61 11.77 4.15 23.15
C LEU A 61 11.61 4.21 24.68
N LYS A 62 12.07 3.19 25.43
CA LYS A 62 12.04 3.18 26.89
C LYS A 62 13.05 4.16 27.47
N LYS A 63 12.72 4.79 28.61
CA LYS A 63 13.55 5.82 29.25
C LYS A 63 14.95 5.31 29.63
N ASP A 64 15.05 4.04 29.98
CA ASP A 64 16.26 3.34 30.43
C ASP A 64 16.93 2.52 29.32
N ALA A 65 16.48 2.64 28.07
CA ALA A 65 17.09 1.92 26.96
C ALA A 65 18.51 2.46 26.67
N GLU A 66 19.49 1.57 26.67
CA GLU A 66 20.84 1.88 26.21
C GLU A 66 20.85 2.06 24.68
N TRP A 67 21.32 3.22 24.22
CA TRP A 67 21.41 3.55 22.80
C TRP A 67 22.83 3.33 22.28
N CYS A 68 23.02 2.34 21.41
CA CYS A 68 24.29 2.05 20.76
C CYS A 68 24.23 2.44 19.29
N TRP A 69 25.02 3.42 18.87
CA TRP A 69 25.29 3.67 17.45
C TRP A 69 26.25 2.59 16.94
N THR A 70 25.94 1.97 15.81
CA THR A 70 26.91 1.15 15.08
C THR A 70 27.73 2.08 14.16
N GLU A 71 29.05 1.90 14.15
CA GLU A 71 29.94 2.53 13.15
C GLU A 71 29.69 2.02 11.74
#